data_AF-A0A3C0ABA6-F1
#
_entry.id   AF-A0A3C0ABA6-F1
#
_cell.length_a   1.000
_cell.length_b   1.000
_cell.length_c   1.000
_cell.angle_alpha   90.00
_cell.angle_beta   90.00
_cell.angle_gamma   90.00
#
_symmetry.space_group_name_H-M   'P 1'
#
loop_
_entity.id
_entity.type
_entity.pdbx_description
1 polymer ?
#
loop_
_entity_poly.entity_id
_entity_poly.type
_entity_poly.pdbx_seq_one_letter_code
_entity_poly.pdbx_strand_id
1 'polypeptide(L)'
;LDRLFFSAALFSIPCWYFTSNPMWAVILLTVIDLLGFGPTIRKAYDHPFEESILFIFLFFIRNTFALLALESYSLTTVLFPLSICIVCLFLTLLIHYRRKVLIADP
;
A
#
# COMPACT_ATOMS: atom_id res chain seq x y z
N LEU A 1 14.10 -4.88 -9.88
CA LEU A 1 13.20 -4.10 -9.01
C LEU A 1 13.28 -4.61 -7.56
N ASP A 2 13.24 -5.94 -7.36
CA ASP A 2 13.29 -6.58 -6.03
C ASP A 2 14.54 -6.25 -5.20
N ARG A 3 15.71 -6.12 -5.82
CA ARG A 3 16.94 -5.72 -5.13
C ARG A 3 16.89 -4.29 -4.57
N LEU A 4 16.16 -3.40 -5.23
CA LEU A 4 15.98 -2.00 -4.83
C LEU A 4 15.03 -1.90 -3.63
N PHE A 5 13.95 -2.67 -3.64
CA PHE A 5 13.02 -2.81 -2.50
C PHE A 5 13.72 -3.42 -1.28
N PHE A 6 14.52 -4.46 -1.49
CA PHE A 6 15.26 -5.09 -0.41
C PHE A 6 16.28 -4.13 0.23
N SER A 7 17.04 -3.38 -0.59
CA SER A 7 17.94 -2.35 -0.08
C SER A 7 17.19 -1.22 0.64
N ALA A 8 16.05 -0.75 0.11
CA ALA A 8 15.26 0.30 0.74
C ALA A 8 14.68 -0.14 2.10
N ALA A 9 14.19 -1.39 2.19
CA ALA A 9 13.75 -1.99 3.45
C ALA A 9 14.91 -2.11 4.47
N LEU A 10 16.11 -2.46 4.00
CA LEU A 10 17.29 -2.55 4.87
C LEU A 10 17.77 -1.16 5.34
N PHE A 11 17.60 -0.12 4.52
CA PHE A 11 17.92 1.27 4.87
C PHE A 11 16.91 1.94 5.82
N SER A 12 15.69 1.39 5.96
CA SER A 12 14.70 1.86 6.94
C SER A 12 15.20 1.72 8.39
N ILE A 13 15.93 0.65 8.70
CA ILE A 13 16.45 0.36 10.05
C ILE A 13 17.48 1.42 10.52
N PRO A 14 18.53 1.77 9.75
CA PRO A 14 19.47 2.84 10.15
C PRO A 14 18.85 4.23 10.06
N CYS A 15 17.89 4.47 9.16
CA CYS A 15 17.20 5.77 9.06
C CYS A 15 16.32 6.05 10.29
N TRP A 16 15.70 5.00 10.86
CA TRP A 16 14.97 5.07 12.13
C TRP A 16 15.90 5.36 13.32
N TYR A 17 17.09 4.73 13.33
CA TYR A 17 18.08 4.94 14.39
C TYR A 17 18.63 6.38 14.42
N PHE A 18 18.80 7.02 13.26
CA PHE A 18 19.44 8.34 13.15
C PHE A 18 18.49 9.54 13.35
N THR A 19 17.19 9.37 13.13
CA THR A 19 16.31 10.55 12.97
C THR A 19 15.74 11.07 14.29
N SER A 20 15.72 10.28 15.38
CA SER A 20 15.15 10.62 16.71
C SER A 20 13.69 11.11 16.72
N ASN A 21 13.09 11.33 15.55
CA ASN A 21 11.77 11.89 15.33
C ASN A 21 10.96 10.90 14.48
N PRO A 22 9.95 10.22 15.07
CA PRO A 22 9.24 9.12 14.42
C PRO A 22 8.48 9.54 13.15
N MET A 23 8.23 10.83 12.95
CA MET A 23 7.45 11.33 11.82
C MET A 23 8.11 11.08 10.47
N TRP A 24 9.40 11.37 10.34
CA TRP A 24 10.13 11.19 9.08
C TRP A 24 10.29 9.71 8.71
N ALA A 25 10.48 8.84 9.71
CA ALA A 25 10.55 7.41 9.50
C ALA A 25 9.24 6.88 8.90
N VAL A 26 8.09 7.32 9.43
CA VAL A 26 6.77 6.92 8.92
C VAL A 26 6.54 7.46 7.51
N ILE A 27 6.86 8.73 7.23
CA ILE A 27 6.70 9.33 5.90
C ILE A 27 7.52 8.55 4.86
N LEU A 28 8.80 8.30 5.13
CA LEU A 28 9.67 7.54 4.22
C LEU A 28 9.16 6.12 4.02
N LEU A 29 8.77 5.44 5.10
CA LEU A 29 8.22 4.08 5.03
C LEU A 29 6.95 4.05 4.17
N THR A 30 6.02 4.98 4.39
CA THR A 30 4.79 5.10 3.60
C THR A 30 5.12 5.33 2.13
N VAL A 31 6.04 6.25 1.79
CA VAL A 31 6.42 6.51 0.40
C VAL A 31 7.04 5.27 -0.26
N ILE A 32 7.95 4.57 0.42
CA ILE A 32 8.57 3.35 -0.10
C ILE A 32 7.52 2.27 -0.35
N ASP A 33 6.58 2.07 0.57
CA ASP A 33 5.47 1.12 0.39
C ASP A 33 4.57 1.51 -0.78
N LEU A 34 4.22 2.79 -0.91
CA LEU A 34 3.41 3.30 -2.02
C LEU A 34 4.09 3.04 -3.38
N LEU A 35 5.41 3.26 -3.46
CA LEU A 35 6.19 2.93 -4.66
C LEU A 35 6.21 1.41 -4.91
N GLY A 36 6.16 0.60 -3.85
CA GLY A 36 5.99 -0.86 -3.87
C GLY A 36 4.73 -1.33 -4.58
N PHE A 37 3.65 -0.56 -4.52
CA PHE A 37 2.41 -0.87 -5.25
C PHE A 37 2.45 -0.50 -6.74
N GLY A 38 3.47 0.22 -7.21
CA GLY A 38 3.59 0.61 -8.61
C GLY A 38 3.47 -0.56 -9.62
N PRO A 39 4.23 -1.66 -9.44
CA PRO A 39 4.10 -2.86 -10.27
C PRO A 39 2.70 -3.50 -10.19
N THR A 40 2.09 -3.51 -9.00
CA THR A 40 0.73 -4.03 -8.80
C THR A 40 -0.31 -3.19 -9.53
N ILE A 41 -0.20 -1.85 -9.51
CA ILE A 41 -1.09 -0.96 -10.27
C ILE A 41 -0.96 -1.22 -11.76
N ARG A 42 0.27 -1.34 -12.27
CA ARG A 42 0.51 -1.66 -13.68
C ARG A 42 -0.11 -3.00 -14.06
N LYS A 43 0.16 -4.04 -13.27
CA LYS A 43 -0.38 -5.38 -13.51
C LYS A 43 -1.90 -5.44 -13.39
N ALA A 44 -2.49 -4.72 -12.43
CA ALA A 44 -3.94 -4.58 -12.29
C ALA A 44 -4.59 -3.88 -13.50
N TYR A 45 -3.86 -2.99 -14.19
CA TYR A 45 -4.37 -2.34 -15.40
C TYR A 45 -4.26 -3.24 -16.65
N ASP A 46 -3.12 -3.90 -16.83
CA ASP A 46 -2.82 -4.74 -18.01
C ASP A 46 -3.52 -6.12 -17.92
N HIS A 47 -3.51 -6.74 -16.73
CA HIS A 47 -4.05 -8.08 -16.47
C HIS A 47 -4.92 -8.10 -15.19
N PRO A 48 -6.08 -7.43 -15.19
CA PRO A 48 -6.92 -7.27 -14.00
C PRO A 48 -7.48 -8.57 -13.41
N PHE A 49 -7.45 -9.69 -14.15
CA PHE A 49 -7.92 -11.00 -13.69
C PHE A 49 -6.84 -11.83 -12.98
N GLU A 50 -5.56 -11.51 -13.15
CA GLU A 50 -4.47 -12.20 -12.45
C GLU A 50 -4.31 -11.75 -11.00
N GLU A 51 -4.75 -10.53 -10.69
CA GLU A 51 -4.71 -9.99 -9.33
C GLU A 51 -5.87 -10.53 -8.48
N SER A 52 -5.54 -11.02 -7.29
CA SER A 52 -6.51 -11.55 -6.34
C SER A 52 -7.21 -10.40 -5.60
N ILE A 53 -8.44 -10.08 -6.00
CA ILE A 53 -9.28 -9.08 -5.31
C ILE A 53 -9.45 -9.44 -3.83
N LEU A 54 -9.58 -10.74 -3.50
CA LEU A 54 -9.66 -11.20 -2.11
C LEU A 54 -8.42 -10.83 -1.31
N PHE A 55 -7.23 -10.94 -1.90
CA PHE A 55 -5.98 -10.56 -1.24
C PHE A 55 -5.93 -9.05 -0.96
N ILE A 56 -6.27 -8.23 -1.95
CA ILE A 56 -6.32 -6.75 -1.80
C ILE A 56 -7.37 -6.35 -0.75
N PHE A 57 -8.53 -7.00 -0.75
CA PHE A 57 -9.60 -6.74 0.20
C PHE A 57 -9.25 -7.18 1.64
N LEU A 58 -8.61 -8.33 1.81
CA LEU A 58 -8.10 -8.77 3.11
C LEU A 58 -7.03 -7.80 3.64
N PHE A 59 -6.17 -7.29 2.76
CA PHE A 59 -5.18 -6.28 3.14
C PHE A 59 -5.84 -4.96 3.58
N PHE A 60 -6.91 -4.53 2.91
CA PHE A 60 -7.73 -3.39 3.33
C PHE A 60 -8.36 -3.60 4.71
N ILE A 61 -8.98 -4.77 4.96
CA ILE A 61 -9.58 -5.09 6.26
C ILE A 61 -8.53 -5.06 7.36
N ARG A 62 -7.37 -5.70 7.15
CA ARG A 62 -6.27 -5.73 8.11
C ARG A 62 -5.81 -4.31 8.48
N ASN A 63 -5.61 -3.43 7.50
CA ASN A 63 -5.19 -2.05 7.76
C ASN A 63 -6.29 -1.21 8.43
N THR A 64 -7.56 -1.48 8.11
CA THR A 64 -8.70 -0.85 8.80
C THR A 64 -8.76 -1.26 10.27
N PHE A 65 -8.58 -2.54 10.58
CA PHE A 65 -8.50 -3.02 11.96
C PHE A 65 -7.29 -2.42 12.70
N ALA A 66 -6.13 -2.32 12.03
CA ALA A 66 -4.96 -1.67 12.61
C ALA A 66 -5.22 -0.19 12.93
N LEU A 67 -5.97 0.52 12.08
CA LEU A 67 -6.38 1.90 12.31
C LEU A 67 -7.36 2.03 13.49
N LEU A 68 -8.30 1.08 13.63
CA LEU A 68 -9.30 1.08 14.72
C LEU A 68 -8.71 0.67 16.07
N ALA A 69 -7.70 -0.19 16.07
CA ALA A 69 -7.00 -0.64 17.29
C ALA A 69 -6.03 0.41 17.86
N LEU A 70 -5.90 1.56 17.21
CA LEU A 70 -5.00 2.62 17.66
C LEU A 70 -5.56 3.28 18.93
N GLU A 71 -4.81 3.15 20.01
CA GLU A 71 -5.16 3.77 21.30
C GLU A 71 -4.96 5.29 21.28
N SER A 72 -3.96 5.76 20.50
CA SER A 72 -3.71 7.19 20.27
C SER A 72 -3.64 7.53 18.79
N TYR A 73 -4.53 8.43 18.37
CA TYR A 73 -4.60 8.94 17.00
C TYR A 73 -3.60 10.08 16.84
N SER A 74 -2.34 9.71 16.57
CA SER A 74 -1.29 10.64 16.19
C SER A 74 -1.08 10.60 14.67
N LEU A 75 -0.59 11.70 14.08
CA LEU A 75 -0.29 11.73 12.64
C LEU A 75 0.65 10.58 12.25
N THR A 76 1.64 10.25 13.09
CA THR A 76 2.62 9.19 12.81
C THR A 76 2.04 7.78 12.86
N THR A 77 1.01 7.54 13.66
CA THR A 77 0.40 6.21 13.81
C THR A 77 -0.74 5.99 12.81
N VAL A 78 -1.38 7.07 12.36
CA VAL A 78 -2.49 7.04 11.38
C VAL A 78 -1.99 7.03 9.94
N LEU A 79 -0.90 7.76 9.62
CA LEU A 79 -0.47 8.00 8.23
C LEU A 79 -0.30 6.71 7.44
N PHE A 80 0.37 5.75 8.05
CA PHE A 80 0.70 4.48 7.41
C PHE A 80 -0.55 3.64 7.10
N PRO A 81 -1.34 3.18 8.09
CA PRO A 81 -2.52 2.34 7.81
C PRO A 81 -3.55 3.06 6.93
N LEU A 82 -3.70 4.38 7.08
CA LEU A 82 -4.62 5.16 6.25
C LEU A 82 -4.17 5.23 4.78
N SER A 83 -2.88 5.45 4.52
CA SER A 83 -2.33 5.48 3.16
C SER A 83 -2.50 4.13 2.47
N ILE A 84 -2.26 3.03 3.19
CA ILE A 84 -2.46 1.68 2.67
C ILE A 84 -3.94 1.42 2.36
N CYS A 85 -4.86 1.81 3.24
CA CYS A 85 -6.30 1.70 2.98
C CYS A 85 -6.71 2.43 1.68
N ILE A 86 -6.18 3.63 1.45
CA ILE A 86 -6.45 4.41 0.23
C ILE A 86 -5.95 3.66 -1.02
N VAL A 87 -4.74 3.12 -1.00
CA VAL A 87 -4.20 2.37 -2.15
C VAL A 87 -4.99 1.09 -2.41
N CYS A 88 -5.37 0.34 -1.38
CA CYS A 88 -6.17 -0.86 -1.56
C CYS A 88 -7.55 -0.54 -2.17
N LEU A 89 -8.20 0.54 -1.72
CA LEU A 89 -9.45 1.02 -2.31
C LEU A 89 -9.25 1.40 -3.78
N PHE A 90 -8.20 2.19 -4.07
CA PHE A 90 -7.86 2.58 -5.44
C PHE A 90 -7.64 1.36 -6.35
N LEU A 91 -6.84 0.39 -5.92
CA LEU A 91 -6.58 -0.84 -6.68
C LEU A 91 -7.86 -1.66 -6.89
N THR A 92 -8.71 -1.78 -5.87
CA THR A 92 -9.98 -2.50 -5.97
C THR A 92 -10.90 -1.85 -7.02
N LEU A 93 -11.01 -0.51 -6.99
CA LEU A 93 -11.79 0.24 -7.97
C LEU A 93 -11.21 0.13 -9.38
N LEU A 94 -9.89 0.24 -9.52
CA LEU A 94 -9.18 0.11 -10.79
C LEU A 94 -9.45 -1.27 -11.42
N ILE A 95 -9.27 -2.35 -10.65
CA ILE A 95 -9.51 -3.71 -11.11
C ILE A 95 -10.98 -3.89 -11.50
N HIS A 96 -11.92 -3.44 -10.65
CA HIS A 96 -13.35 -3.56 -10.94
C HIS A 96 -13.75 -2.83 -12.23
N TYR A 97 -13.24 -1.60 -12.42
CA TYR A 97 -13.46 -0.82 -13.64
C TYR A 97 -12.87 -1.52 -14.87
N ARG A 98 -11.61 -1.95 -14.81
CA ARG A 98 -10.93 -2.62 -15.94
C ARG A 98 -11.60 -3.93 -16.32
N ARG A 99 -12.04 -4.74 -15.34
CA ARG A 99 -12.81 -5.96 -15.61
C ARG A 99 -14.12 -5.66 -16.32
N LYS A 100 -14.85 -4.60 -15.91
CA LYS A 100 -16.10 -4.22 -16.58
C LYS A 100 -15.89 -3.76 -18.02
N VAL A 101 -14.84 -2.97 -18.29
CA VAL A 101 -14.50 -2.53 -19.65
C VAL A 101 -14.15 -3.74 -20.54
N LEU A 102 -13.29 -4.64 -20.07
CA LEU A 102 -12.88 -5.82 -20.85
C LEU A 102 -14.02 -6.84 -21.09
N ILE A 103 -15.03 -6.89 -20.21
CA ILE A 103 -16.22 -7.73 -20.42
C ILE A 103 -17.22 -7.06 -21.37
N ALA A 104 -17.22 -5.72 -21.46
CA ALA A 104 -18.13 -4.95 -22.29
C ALA A 104 -17.68 -4.84 -23.77
N ASP A 105 -16.39 -5.05 -24.06
CA ASP A 105 -15.84 -5.20 -25.42
C ASP A 105 -15.64 -6.70 -25.73
N PRO A 106 -16.62 -7.40 -26.37
CA PRO A 106 -16.52 -8.81 -26.72
C PRO A 106 -15.59 -9.12 -27.90
#